data_AF-A0A9D9DDK7-F1
#
_entry.id   AF-A0A9D9DDK7-F1
#
_cell.length_a   1.000
_cell.length_b   1.000
_cell.length_c   1.000
_cell.angle_alpha   90.00
_cell.angle_beta   90.00
_cell.angle_gamma   90.00
#
_symmetry.space_group_name_H-M   'P 1'
#
loop_
_entity.id
_entity.type
_entity.pdbx_description
1 polymer ?
#
loop_
_entity_poly.entity_id
_entity_poly.type
_entity_poly.pdbx_seq_one_letter_code
_entity_poly.pdbx_strand_id
1 'polypeptide(L)'
;PYNLSGCYQEHKERFLEVVKAQYEALTPEIFCLLFDDQTLDSESAGRVQHQIIVDALSLMPGVERFVICPTYYSFDPILEKLFGPRPEHYFTDLMDGLPDKVEVFWTGPKVLSPDITPEDLKAAEKVLGRRPFIWDNYPVNDGKNSSQFLNLKPFNGRRNLAGCCSGHAVNPMLECELNKVVLKTLALKYQGMPDDEINAVWEQDLKAQFGAGADILFEQLHLLTDRGLDKLNALQKAMLIAACELEDAPNPALEEIMGFLNNEYAFDPACLT
;
A
#
# COMPACT_ATOMS: atom_id res chain seq x y z
N PRO A 1 12.42 -1.67 -11.71
CA PRO A 1 12.08 -0.35 -12.29
C PRO A 1 12.77 -0.11 -13.66
N TYR A 2 12.00 0.33 -14.67
CA TYR A 2 12.54 0.64 -16.01
C TYR A 2 13.09 2.07 -16.15
N ASN A 3 12.78 2.97 -15.22
CA ASN A 3 13.20 4.38 -15.18
C ASN A 3 13.02 5.12 -16.52
N LEU A 4 11.90 4.89 -17.20
CA LEU A 4 11.69 5.34 -18.58
C LEU A 4 11.48 6.84 -18.73
N SER A 5 11.14 7.55 -17.64
CA SER A 5 10.77 8.98 -17.70
C SER A 5 11.87 9.86 -18.31
N GLY A 6 13.15 9.47 -18.19
CA GLY A 6 14.29 10.19 -18.77
C GLY A 6 14.81 9.64 -20.11
N CYS A 7 14.43 8.42 -20.50
CA CYS A 7 15.03 7.70 -21.63
C CYS A 7 14.01 6.94 -22.49
N TYR A 8 12.73 7.32 -22.44
CA TYR A 8 11.65 6.54 -23.03
C TYR A 8 11.85 6.21 -24.50
N GLN A 9 12.31 7.19 -25.32
CA GLN A 9 12.47 6.97 -26.75
C GLN A 9 13.49 5.87 -27.08
N GLU A 10 14.53 5.72 -26.27
CA GLU A 10 15.58 4.70 -26.47
C GLU A 10 15.11 3.30 -26.10
N HIS A 11 14.13 3.19 -25.19
CA HIS A 11 13.64 1.93 -24.63
C HIS A 11 12.20 1.59 -25.01
N LYS A 12 11.54 2.42 -25.83
CA LYS A 12 10.13 2.32 -26.17
C LYS A 12 9.76 0.94 -26.72
N GLU A 13 10.48 0.45 -27.74
CA GLU A 13 10.18 -0.83 -28.39
C GLU A 13 10.22 -1.99 -27.38
N ARG A 14 11.31 -2.09 -26.61
CA ARG A 14 11.48 -3.11 -25.58
C ARG A 14 10.41 -3.03 -24.49
N PHE A 15 10.04 -1.83 -24.06
CA PHE A 15 8.99 -1.64 -23.07
C PHE A 15 7.63 -2.15 -23.60
N LEU A 16 7.28 -1.78 -24.83
CA LEU A 16 6.02 -2.19 -25.45
C LEU A 16 5.95 -3.70 -25.70
N GLU A 17 7.06 -4.33 -26.06
CA GLU A 17 7.15 -5.80 -26.15
C GLU A 17 6.84 -6.47 -24.82
N VAL A 18 7.39 -5.96 -23.70
CA VAL A 18 7.12 -6.49 -22.37
C VAL A 18 5.66 -6.30 -21.97
N VAL A 19 5.11 -5.09 -22.16
CA VAL A 19 3.70 -4.80 -21.83
C VAL A 19 2.77 -5.72 -22.60
N LYS A 20 2.99 -5.85 -23.92
CA LYS A 20 2.20 -6.74 -24.77
C LYS A 20 2.28 -8.19 -24.31
N ALA A 21 3.49 -8.69 -24.07
CA ALA A 21 3.70 -10.07 -23.63
C ALA A 21 3.00 -10.35 -22.29
N GLN A 22 3.05 -9.43 -21.33
CA GLN A 22 2.36 -9.58 -20.04
C GLN A 22 0.83 -9.57 -20.21
N TYR A 23 0.29 -8.65 -21.01
CA TYR A 23 -1.14 -8.57 -21.27
C TYR A 23 -1.67 -9.82 -21.97
N GLU A 24 -1.00 -10.30 -23.02
CA GLU A 24 -1.40 -11.50 -23.76
C GLU A 24 -1.29 -12.78 -22.92
N ALA A 25 -0.30 -12.87 -22.03
CA ALA A 25 -0.09 -14.05 -21.20
C ALA A 25 -1.10 -14.17 -20.05
N LEU A 26 -1.53 -13.05 -19.47
CA LEU A 26 -2.37 -13.05 -18.26
C LEU A 26 -3.83 -12.64 -18.53
N THR A 27 -4.10 -11.95 -19.64
CA THR A 27 -5.41 -11.38 -19.99
C THR A 27 -6.12 -10.73 -18.78
N PRO A 28 -5.47 -9.77 -18.08
CA PRO A 28 -6.00 -9.25 -16.83
C PRO A 28 -7.19 -8.31 -17.05
N GLU A 29 -8.13 -8.34 -16.11
CA GLU A 29 -9.22 -7.34 -16.01
C GLU A 29 -8.67 -5.96 -15.60
N ILE A 30 -7.68 -5.95 -14.69
CA ILE A 30 -7.01 -4.75 -14.18
C ILE A 30 -5.52 -4.81 -14.54
N PHE A 31 -5.02 -3.82 -15.28
CA PHE A 31 -3.59 -3.67 -15.56
C PHE A 31 -3.06 -2.41 -14.87
N CYS A 32 -1.94 -2.54 -14.16
CA CYS A 32 -1.33 -1.42 -13.45
C CYS A 32 -0.01 -0.98 -14.09
N LEU A 33 0.20 0.33 -14.25
CA LEU A 33 1.45 0.92 -14.74
C LEU A 33 1.95 1.99 -13.76
N LEU A 34 3.09 1.73 -13.13
CA LEU A 34 3.54 2.50 -11.98
C LEU A 34 4.77 3.36 -12.29
N PHE A 35 4.72 4.62 -11.88
CA PHE A 35 5.78 5.63 -11.98
C PHE A 35 6.25 6.13 -10.60
N ASP A 36 5.86 5.42 -9.54
CA ASP A 36 6.38 5.61 -8.18
C ASP A 36 7.90 5.40 -8.14
N ASP A 37 8.54 6.01 -7.14
CA ASP A 37 9.98 5.89 -6.85
C ASP A 37 10.92 6.28 -8.00
N GLN A 38 10.51 7.26 -8.80
CA GLN A 38 11.34 7.84 -9.86
C GLN A 38 11.71 9.28 -9.55
N THR A 39 13.01 9.59 -9.57
CA THR A 39 13.48 10.98 -9.56
C THR A 39 13.11 11.64 -10.89
N LEU A 40 12.50 12.82 -10.82
CA LEU A 40 12.18 13.66 -11.96
C LEU A 40 13.04 14.91 -11.93
N ASP A 41 13.73 15.17 -13.04
CA ASP A 41 14.61 16.31 -13.25
C ASP A 41 14.20 17.15 -14.47
N SER A 42 13.01 16.87 -15.02
CA SER A 42 12.50 17.51 -16.24
C SER A 42 11.07 18.02 -16.08
N GLU A 43 10.85 19.26 -16.53
CA GLU A 43 9.51 19.86 -16.68
C GLU A 43 8.62 19.10 -17.67
N SER A 44 9.19 18.29 -18.56
CA SER A 44 8.42 17.47 -19.51
C SER A 44 7.98 16.12 -18.95
N ALA A 45 8.33 15.78 -17.71
CA ALA A 45 8.09 14.44 -17.14
C ALA A 45 6.61 14.02 -17.22
N GLY A 46 5.67 14.92 -16.94
CA GLY A 46 4.23 14.65 -17.08
C GLY A 46 3.85 14.22 -18.50
N ARG A 47 4.34 14.94 -19.53
CA ARG A 47 4.10 14.60 -20.94
C ARG A 47 4.76 13.28 -21.36
N VAL A 48 5.94 12.98 -20.84
CA VAL A 48 6.62 11.71 -21.16
C VAL A 48 5.84 10.54 -20.55
N GLN A 49 5.46 10.62 -19.29
CA GLN A 49 4.66 9.60 -18.63
C GLN A 49 3.27 9.44 -19.29
N HIS A 50 2.65 10.54 -19.69
CA HIS A 50 1.44 10.53 -20.52
C HIS A 50 1.63 9.69 -21.79
N GLN A 51 2.69 9.95 -22.55
CA GLN A 51 2.99 9.21 -23.77
C GLN A 51 3.20 7.71 -23.51
N ILE A 52 3.89 7.36 -22.42
CA ILE A 52 4.08 5.96 -22.00
C ILE A 52 2.72 5.30 -21.72
N ILE A 53 1.81 5.98 -21.02
CA ILE A 53 0.46 5.49 -20.71
C ILE A 53 -0.32 5.23 -22.00
N VAL A 54 -0.34 6.19 -22.92
CA VAL A 54 -1.07 6.06 -24.19
C VAL A 54 -0.52 4.91 -25.03
N ASP A 55 0.80 4.82 -25.16
CA ASP A 55 1.45 3.76 -25.92
C ASP A 55 1.16 2.37 -25.31
N ALA A 56 1.25 2.23 -23.98
CA ALA A 56 0.92 0.98 -23.29
C ALA A 56 -0.56 0.61 -23.46
N LEU A 57 -1.47 1.56 -23.23
CA LEU A 57 -2.91 1.33 -23.34
C LEU A 57 -3.35 0.93 -24.76
N SER A 58 -2.65 1.42 -25.79
CA SER A 58 -2.92 1.07 -27.19
C SER A 58 -2.74 -0.42 -27.51
N LEU A 59 -1.92 -1.12 -26.70
CA LEU A 59 -1.67 -2.56 -26.83
C LEU A 59 -2.76 -3.41 -26.18
N MET A 60 -3.67 -2.78 -25.40
CA MET A 60 -4.62 -3.47 -24.53
C MET A 60 -6.06 -2.98 -24.76
N PRO A 61 -6.60 -3.09 -25.99
CA PRO A 61 -7.91 -2.54 -26.30
C PRO A 61 -9.04 -3.14 -25.44
N GLY A 62 -8.87 -4.37 -24.95
CA GLY A 62 -9.84 -5.10 -24.13
C GLY A 62 -9.64 -5.00 -22.62
N VAL A 63 -8.66 -4.24 -22.11
CA VAL A 63 -8.51 -4.09 -20.65
C VAL A 63 -9.71 -3.31 -20.07
N GLU A 64 -10.28 -3.82 -18.97
CA GLU A 64 -11.44 -3.19 -18.32
C GLU A 64 -11.01 -1.97 -17.51
N ARG A 65 -9.97 -2.11 -16.69
CA ARG A 65 -9.43 -1.05 -15.82
C ARG A 65 -7.93 -0.91 -16.01
N PHE A 66 -7.47 0.32 -16.15
CA PHE A 66 -6.04 0.63 -16.28
C PHE A 66 -5.63 1.59 -15.17
N VAL A 67 -4.92 1.10 -14.15
CA VAL A 67 -4.56 1.93 -12.99
C VAL A 67 -3.13 2.41 -13.10
N ILE A 68 -2.91 3.72 -13.03
CA ILE A 68 -1.56 4.30 -13.01
C ILE A 68 -1.18 4.73 -11.61
N CYS A 69 0.10 4.61 -11.25
CA CYS A 69 0.64 5.33 -10.09
C CYS A 69 1.53 6.47 -10.59
N PRO A 70 1.15 7.74 -10.41
CA PRO A 70 2.01 8.87 -10.77
C PRO A 70 3.21 8.91 -9.83
N THR A 71 4.30 9.58 -10.21
CA THR A 71 5.45 9.79 -9.32
C THR A 71 5.09 10.56 -8.06
N TYR A 72 4.16 11.52 -8.18
CA TYR A 72 3.59 12.21 -7.04
C TYR A 72 2.22 11.62 -6.72
N TYR A 73 2.16 10.66 -5.80
CA TYR A 73 0.96 9.90 -5.45
C TYR A 73 0.31 10.33 -4.12
N SER A 74 0.71 11.46 -3.56
CA SER A 74 0.08 12.09 -2.40
C SER A 74 0.39 13.60 -2.33
N PHE A 75 -0.21 14.30 -1.37
CA PHE A 75 0.18 15.66 -1.00
C PHE A 75 1.38 15.71 -0.04
N ASP A 76 2.07 14.60 0.18
CA ASP A 76 3.17 14.53 1.13
C ASP A 76 4.42 15.23 0.58
N PRO A 77 4.95 16.27 1.26
CA PRO A 77 6.17 16.93 0.82
C PRO A 77 7.41 16.02 0.79
N ILE A 78 7.34 14.82 1.39
CA ILE A 78 8.42 13.83 1.28
C ILE A 78 8.66 13.41 -0.17
N LEU A 79 7.61 13.34 -1.00
CA LEU A 79 7.74 12.96 -2.40
C LEU A 79 8.61 13.95 -3.18
N GLU A 80 8.41 15.25 -2.97
CA GLU A 80 9.26 16.26 -3.62
C GLU A 80 10.71 16.25 -3.09
N LYS A 81 10.92 15.87 -1.83
CA LYS A 81 12.26 15.74 -1.25
C LYS A 81 13.02 14.54 -1.82
N LEU A 82 12.33 13.43 -2.07
CA LEU A 82 12.93 12.19 -2.57
C LEU A 82 13.07 12.20 -4.10
N PHE A 83 12.06 12.72 -4.80
CA PHE A 83 11.92 12.58 -6.25
C PHE A 83 12.15 13.88 -7.01
N GLY A 84 12.46 14.98 -6.32
CA GLY A 84 12.62 16.30 -6.92
C GLY A 84 11.32 17.10 -6.94
N PRO A 85 11.40 18.43 -7.16
CA PRO A 85 10.23 19.31 -7.15
C PRO A 85 9.24 18.89 -8.24
N ARG A 86 7.95 18.86 -7.90
CA ARG A 86 6.92 18.50 -8.87
C ARG A 86 6.80 19.58 -9.94
N PRO A 87 6.91 19.23 -11.24
CA PRO A 87 6.68 20.18 -12.33
C PRO A 87 5.32 20.88 -12.19
N GLU A 88 5.26 22.16 -12.53
CA GLU A 88 4.07 23.01 -12.33
C GLU A 88 2.82 22.39 -12.97
N HIS A 89 2.96 21.87 -14.18
CA HIS A 89 1.87 21.30 -14.98
C HIS A 89 1.84 19.76 -14.95
N TYR A 90 2.56 19.11 -14.03
CA TYR A 90 2.74 17.65 -14.02
C TYR A 90 1.44 16.87 -14.20
N PHE A 91 0.42 17.09 -13.36
CA PHE A 91 -0.84 16.35 -13.45
C PHE A 91 -1.70 16.73 -14.66
N THR A 92 -1.70 18.01 -15.04
CA THR A 92 -2.40 18.47 -16.24
C THR A 92 -1.84 17.79 -17.49
N ASP A 93 -0.52 17.76 -17.62
CA ASP A 93 0.17 17.12 -18.73
C ASP A 93 0.04 15.59 -18.69
N LEU A 94 0.08 14.98 -17.50
CA LEU A 94 -0.07 13.53 -17.33
C LEU A 94 -1.45 13.03 -17.74
N MET A 95 -2.50 13.77 -17.36
CA MET A 95 -3.90 13.33 -17.49
C MET A 95 -4.58 13.75 -18.80
N ASP A 96 -3.93 14.59 -19.61
CA ASP A 96 -4.54 15.19 -20.81
C ASP A 96 -5.14 14.13 -21.74
N GLY A 97 -6.43 14.22 -22.05
CA GLY A 97 -7.10 13.29 -22.97
C GLY A 97 -7.14 11.80 -22.56
N LEU A 98 -6.73 11.42 -21.34
CA LEU A 98 -6.79 10.03 -20.89
C LEU A 98 -8.25 9.57 -20.71
N PRO A 99 -8.65 8.40 -21.24
CA PRO A 99 -10.04 7.93 -21.16
C PRO A 99 -10.46 7.61 -19.71
N ASP A 100 -11.76 7.60 -19.45
CA ASP A 100 -12.33 7.40 -18.10
C ASP A 100 -11.92 6.08 -17.43
N LYS A 101 -11.59 5.04 -18.24
CA LYS A 101 -11.11 3.76 -17.74
C LYS A 101 -9.73 3.81 -17.07
N VAL A 102 -8.99 4.92 -17.27
CA VAL A 102 -7.71 5.12 -16.60
C VAL A 102 -7.97 5.65 -15.19
N GLU A 103 -7.50 4.93 -14.20
CA GLU A 103 -7.64 5.27 -12.79
C GLU A 103 -6.28 5.62 -12.21
N VAL A 104 -6.25 6.33 -11.09
CA VAL A 104 -4.99 6.89 -10.57
C VAL A 104 -4.85 6.54 -9.11
N PHE A 105 -3.78 5.80 -8.78
CA PHE A 105 -3.41 5.50 -7.41
C PHE A 105 -3.11 6.78 -6.63
N TRP A 106 -3.59 6.81 -5.39
CA TRP A 106 -3.40 7.91 -4.45
C TRP A 106 -3.33 7.38 -3.03
N THR A 107 -2.30 7.75 -2.27
CA THR A 107 -2.10 7.23 -0.91
C THR A 107 -2.74 8.09 0.19
N GLY A 108 -3.43 9.17 -0.21
CA GLY A 108 -4.14 10.07 0.68
C GLY A 108 -3.37 11.39 0.93
N PRO A 109 -3.59 12.06 2.08
CA PRO A 109 -2.85 13.28 2.40
C PRO A 109 -1.35 13.04 2.63
N LYS A 110 -0.94 11.81 2.94
CA LYS A 110 0.45 11.39 3.19
C LYS A 110 0.79 10.09 2.49
N VAL A 111 2.08 9.78 2.36
CA VAL A 111 2.50 8.44 1.88
C VAL A 111 1.99 7.36 2.82
N LEU A 112 2.18 7.57 4.13
CA LEU A 112 1.59 6.80 5.23
C LEU A 112 0.50 7.66 5.88
N SER A 113 -0.75 7.55 5.39
CA SER A 113 -1.86 8.39 5.84
C SER A 113 -2.45 7.92 7.18
N PRO A 114 -2.44 8.73 8.26
CA PRO A 114 -3.07 8.36 9.53
C PRO A 114 -4.60 8.24 9.43
N ASP A 115 -5.20 9.06 8.56
CA ASP A 115 -6.60 9.00 8.15
C ASP A 115 -6.72 9.37 6.66
N ILE A 116 -7.80 8.93 6.02
CA ILE A 116 -8.23 9.34 4.68
C ILE A 116 -9.72 9.68 4.79
N THR A 117 -10.07 10.94 4.56
CA THR A 117 -11.44 11.45 4.63
C THR A 117 -12.04 11.70 3.24
N PRO A 118 -13.38 11.82 3.11
CA PRO A 118 -14.01 12.27 1.86
C PRO A 118 -13.46 13.61 1.35
N GLU A 119 -13.13 14.52 2.25
CA GLU A 119 -12.53 15.82 1.93
C GLU A 119 -11.14 15.67 1.29
N ASP A 120 -10.31 14.75 1.81
CA ASP A 120 -9.00 14.44 1.25
C ASP A 120 -9.12 13.85 -0.17
N LEU A 121 -10.06 12.92 -0.36
CA LEU A 121 -10.30 12.32 -1.68
C LEU A 121 -10.85 13.34 -2.68
N LYS A 122 -11.69 14.27 -2.23
CA LYS A 122 -12.17 15.39 -3.05
C LYS A 122 -11.04 16.36 -3.40
N ALA A 123 -10.07 16.57 -2.52
CA ALA A 123 -8.90 17.36 -2.82
C ALA A 123 -8.02 16.67 -3.89
N ALA A 124 -7.84 15.35 -3.79
CA ALA A 124 -7.16 14.57 -4.81
C ALA A 124 -7.90 14.62 -6.16
N GLU A 125 -9.22 14.43 -6.17
CA GLU A 125 -10.05 14.47 -7.38
C GLU A 125 -9.91 15.80 -8.15
N LYS A 126 -9.77 16.93 -7.46
CA LYS A 126 -9.54 18.24 -8.11
C LYS A 126 -8.23 18.31 -8.89
N VAL A 127 -7.20 17.60 -8.44
CA VAL A 127 -5.88 17.58 -9.08
C VAL A 127 -5.82 16.52 -10.17
N LEU A 128 -6.45 15.37 -9.94
CA LEU A 128 -6.44 14.23 -10.84
C LEU A 128 -7.48 14.33 -11.97
N GLY A 129 -8.51 15.17 -11.79
CA GLY A 129 -9.65 15.28 -12.70
C GLY A 129 -10.59 14.07 -12.70
N ARG A 130 -10.36 13.11 -11.80
CA ARG A 130 -11.12 11.87 -11.63
C ARG A 130 -10.99 11.36 -10.20
N ARG A 131 -11.93 10.50 -9.77
CA ARG A 131 -11.87 9.92 -8.42
C ARG A 131 -10.59 9.11 -8.25
N PRO A 132 -9.86 9.30 -7.13
CA PRO A 132 -8.65 8.53 -6.86
C PRO A 132 -8.99 7.04 -6.63
N PHE A 133 -8.09 6.18 -7.07
CA PHE A 133 -8.00 4.79 -6.62
C PHE A 133 -7.08 4.81 -5.40
N ILE A 134 -7.58 4.45 -4.21
CA ILE A 134 -6.75 4.51 -3.01
C ILE A 134 -5.71 3.39 -3.04
N TRP A 135 -4.44 3.74 -2.81
CA TRP A 135 -3.39 2.81 -2.42
C TRP A 135 -3.07 3.08 -0.95
N ASP A 136 -3.66 2.33 -0.03
CA ASP A 136 -3.53 2.60 1.40
C ASP A 136 -2.30 1.90 1.97
N ASN A 137 -1.29 2.68 2.38
CA ASN A 137 -0.08 2.16 3.03
C ASN A 137 -0.32 1.90 4.52
N TYR A 138 -1.34 1.12 4.82
CA TYR A 138 -1.58 0.51 6.12
C TYR A 138 -2.23 -0.85 5.89
N PRO A 139 -1.70 -1.96 6.43
CA PRO A 139 -0.73 -2.04 7.52
C PRO A 139 0.75 -2.18 7.14
N VAL A 140 1.18 -1.94 5.89
CA VAL A 140 2.58 -2.15 5.45
C VAL A 140 3.67 -1.80 6.50
N ASN A 141 4.64 -2.70 6.64
CA ASN A 141 5.75 -2.60 7.61
C ASN A 141 7.11 -2.92 6.97
N ASP A 142 7.26 -2.79 5.65
CA ASP A 142 8.50 -3.16 4.95
C ASP A 142 9.57 -2.05 4.94
N GLY A 143 9.21 -0.80 5.25
CA GLY A 143 10.12 0.34 5.27
C GLY A 143 11.11 0.36 6.44
N LYS A 144 12.23 1.07 6.28
CA LYS A 144 13.37 1.08 7.23
C LYS A 144 12.99 1.31 8.69
N ASN A 145 12.04 2.20 8.92
CA ASN A 145 11.59 2.54 10.28
C ASN A 145 10.37 1.71 10.69
N SER A 146 9.54 1.27 9.75
CA SER A 146 8.32 0.52 10.03
C SER A 146 8.56 -0.98 10.22
N SER A 147 9.65 -1.54 9.70
CA SER A 147 10.03 -2.96 9.84
C SER A 147 10.31 -3.40 11.27
N GLN A 148 10.36 -2.44 12.21
CA GLN A 148 10.45 -2.74 13.63
C GLN A 148 9.08 -2.95 14.27
N PHE A 149 7.97 -2.84 13.54
CA PHE A 149 6.61 -2.90 14.09
C PHE A 149 5.76 -3.92 13.35
N LEU A 150 4.89 -4.60 14.11
CA LEU A 150 3.75 -5.32 13.54
C LEU A 150 2.53 -4.41 13.62
N ASN A 151 2.03 -3.94 12.48
CA ASN A 151 0.91 -2.99 12.40
C ASN A 151 -0.45 -3.70 12.54
N LEU A 152 -0.71 -4.26 13.73
CA LEU A 152 -1.87 -5.12 13.99
C LEU A 152 -3.12 -4.38 14.48
N LYS A 153 -3.10 -3.04 14.54
CA LYS A 153 -4.26 -2.28 15.00
C LYS A 153 -5.39 -2.32 13.97
N PRO A 154 -6.66 -2.13 14.37
CA PRO A 154 -7.74 -1.88 13.42
C PRO A 154 -7.40 -0.68 12.54
N PHE A 155 -7.90 -0.66 11.30
CA PHE A 155 -7.89 0.56 10.50
C PHE A 155 -8.49 1.70 11.32
N ASN A 156 -7.84 2.85 11.34
CA ASN A 156 -8.38 4.06 11.91
C ASN A 156 -9.00 4.93 10.81
N GLY A 157 -10.08 5.65 11.13
CA GLY A 157 -10.73 6.54 10.17
C GLY A 157 -11.31 5.78 8.98
N ARG A 158 -11.00 6.18 7.73
CA ARG A 158 -11.51 5.57 6.47
C ARG A 158 -13.04 5.43 6.43
N ARG A 159 -13.74 6.42 7.00
CA ARG A 159 -15.21 6.43 7.07
C ARG A 159 -15.82 7.13 5.87
N ASN A 160 -16.98 6.64 5.42
CA ASN A 160 -17.79 7.28 4.38
C ASN A 160 -17.05 7.47 3.03
N LEU A 161 -16.11 6.58 2.69
CA LEU A 161 -15.34 6.66 1.45
C LEU A 161 -16.05 6.04 0.24
N ALA A 162 -17.12 5.26 0.48
CA ALA A 162 -17.90 4.64 -0.59
C ALA A 162 -18.46 5.70 -1.55
N GLY A 163 -18.09 5.59 -2.83
CA GLY A 163 -18.45 6.57 -3.86
C GLY A 163 -17.54 7.79 -3.96
N CYS A 164 -16.58 7.97 -3.04
CA CYS A 164 -15.56 9.03 -3.10
C CYS A 164 -14.28 8.58 -3.82
N CYS A 165 -14.01 7.27 -3.88
CA CYS A 165 -12.90 6.67 -4.61
C CYS A 165 -13.41 5.73 -5.72
N SER A 166 -12.57 5.43 -6.71
CA SER A 166 -12.83 4.45 -7.78
C SER A 166 -12.43 3.02 -7.39
N GLY A 167 -11.57 2.88 -6.39
CA GLY A 167 -11.11 1.63 -5.82
C GLY A 167 -10.34 1.85 -4.53
N HIS A 168 -10.07 0.77 -3.79
CA HIS A 168 -9.27 0.80 -2.57
C HIS A 168 -8.41 -0.46 -2.50
N ALA A 169 -7.14 -0.32 -2.85
CA ALA A 169 -6.11 -1.33 -2.65
C ALA A 169 -5.36 -1.02 -1.36
N VAL A 170 -4.91 -2.06 -0.69
CA VAL A 170 -4.13 -1.97 0.55
C VAL A 170 -2.75 -2.52 0.28
N ASN A 171 -1.72 -1.82 0.78
CA ASN A 171 -0.38 -2.34 0.90
C ASN A 171 -0.27 -3.10 2.25
N PRO A 172 -0.25 -4.44 2.24
CA PRO A 172 -0.23 -5.23 3.46
C PRO A 172 1.18 -5.28 4.07
N MET A 173 1.27 -5.80 5.30
CA MET A 173 2.54 -6.26 5.86
C MET A 173 3.09 -7.48 5.11
N LEU A 174 4.34 -7.87 5.37
CA LEU A 174 4.88 -9.14 4.87
C LEU A 174 4.25 -10.37 5.56
N GLU A 175 3.73 -10.17 6.79
CA GLU A 175 3.03 -11.18 7.60
C GLU A 175 1.61 -11.45 7.05
N CYS A 176 1.52 -12.32 6.05
CA CYS A 176 0.31 -12.67 5.29
C CYS A 176 -0.90 -13.06 6.17
N GLU A 177 -0.71 -13.87 7.21
CA GLU A 177 -1.79 -14.34 8.07
C GLU A 177 -2.24 -13.25 9.04
N LEU A 178 -1.30 -12.56 9.67
CA LEU A 178 -1.60 -11.43 10.55
C LEU A 178 -2.30 -10.26 9.83
N ASN A 179 -2.09 -10.10 8.53
CA ASN A 179 -2.84 -9.11 7.74
C ASN A 179 -4.36 -9.35 7.75
N LYS A 180 -4.83 -10.61 7.81
CA LYS A 180 -6.26 -10.91 7.58
C LYS A 180 -7.17 -10.23 8.59
N VAL A 181 -6.79 -10.23 9.87
CA VAL A 181 -7.58 -9.58 10.92
C VAL A 181 -7.61 -8.06 10.75
N VAL A 182 -6.49 -7.45 10.33
CA VAL A 182 -6.41 -6.01 10.09
C VAL A 182 -7.26 -5.62 8.87
N LEU A 183 -7.09 -6.33 7.75
CA LEU A 183 -7.83 -6.05 6.50
C LEU A 183 -9.34 -6.21 6.67
N LYS A 184 -9.79 -7.16 7.50
CA LYS A 184 -11.21 -7.33 7.82
C LYS A 184 -11.82 -6.07 8.44
N THR A 185 -11.07 -5.34 9.27
CA THR A 185 -11.57 -4.09 9.89
C THR A 185 -11.89 -3.02 8.85
N LEU A 186 -11.14 -2.95 7.74
CA LEU A 186 -11.44 -2.03 6.63
C LEU A 186 -12.75 -2.41 5.95
N ALA A 187 -12.97 -3.69 5.66
CA ALA A 187 -14.21 -4.17 5.04
C ALA A 187 -15.43 -3.82 5.91
N LEU A 188 -15.33 -4.01 7.23
CA LEU A 188 -16.39 -3.65 8.18
C LEU A 188 -16.65 -2.13 8.22
N LYS A 189 -15.62 -1.31 8.05
CA LYS A 189 -15.80 0.15 7.92
C LYS A 189 -16.61 0.53 6.68
N TYR A 190 -16.35 -0.11 5.53
CA TYR A 190 -17.13 0.08 4.31
C TYR A 190 -18.59 -0.39 4.45
N GLN A 191 -18.84 -1.36 5.33
CA GLN A 191 -20.19 -1.80 5.69
C GLN A 191 -20.89 -0.87 6.69
N GLY A 192 -20.20 0.17 7.18
CA GLY A 192 -20.77 1.15 8.12
C GLY A 192 -20.82 0.69 9.58
N MET A 193 -20.15 -0.40 9.95
CA MET A 193 -20.14 -0.90 11.32
C MET A 193 -19.46 0.10 12.27
N PRO A 194 -20.01 0.42 13.46
CA PRO A 194 -19.40 1.34 14.44
C PRO A 194 -17.99 0.91 14.89
N ASP A 195 -17.13 1.86 15.25
CA ASP A 195 -15.73 1.55 15.62
C ASP A 195 -15.64 0.61 16.84
N ASP A 196 -16.49 0.78 17.85
CA ASP A 196 -16.51 -0.10 19.03
C ASP A 196 -16.85 -1.56 18.67
N GLU A 197 -17.76 -1.78 17.72
CA GLU A 197 -18.11 -3.12 17.23
C GLU A 197 -16.99 -3.71 16.38
N ILE A 198 -16.34 -2.91 15.54
CA ILE A 198 -15.17 -3.33 14.76
C ILE A 198 -14.03 -3.75 15.71
N ASN A 199 -13.79 -2.98 16.76
CA ASN A 199 -12.75 -3.28 17.75
C ASN A 199 -13.05 -4.61 18.48
N ALA A 200 -14.32 -4.88 18.81
CA ALA A 200 -14.71 -6.15 19.40
C ALA A 200 -14.46 -7.35 18.45
N VAL A 201 -14.81 -7.21 17.16
CA VAL A 201 -14.54 -8.25 16.14
C VAL A 201 -13.04 -8.46 15.95
N TRP A 202 -12.27 -7.36 15.85
CA TRP A 202 -10.82 -7.40 15.72
C TRP A 202 -10.16 -8.11 16.90
N GLU A 203 -10.53 -7.78 18.14
CA GLU A 203 -9.97 -8.41 19.34
C GLU A 203 -10.27 -9.91 19.36
N GLN A 204 -11.52 -10.29 19.05
CA GLN A 204 -11.92 -11.69 18.99
C GLN A 204 -11.12 -12.46 17.94
N ASP A 205 -11.00 -11.92 16.72
CA ASP A 205 -10.32 -12.58 15.61
C ASP A 205 -8.80 -12.66 15.86
N LEU A 206 -8.19 -11.62 16.43
CA LEU A 206 -6.76 -11.59 16.74
C LEU A 206 -6.42 -12.61 17.83
N LYS A 207 -7.23 -12.68 18.90
CA LYS A 207 -7.10 -13.72 19.92
C LYS A 207 -7.29 -15.11 19.35
N ALA A 208 -8.22 -15.29 18.41
CA ALA A 208 -8.40 -16.57 17.73
C ALA A 208 -7.17 -16.96 16.90
N GLN A 209 -6.53 -16.02 16.20
CA GLN A 209 -5.27 -16.27 15.49
C GLN A 209 -4.12 -16.66 16.44
N PHE A 210 -4.11 -16.14 17.66
CA PHE A 210 -3.05 -16.42 18.65
C PHE A 210 -3.20 -17.74 19.40
N GLY A 211 -4.33 -18.43 19.29
CA GLY A 211 -4.54 -19.75 19.89
C GLY A 211 -4.31 -19.77 21.40
N ALA A 212 -3.59 -20.78 21.89
CA ALA A 212 -3.29 -20.98 23.31
C ALA A 212 -2.52 -19.82 23.95
N GLY A 213 -1.77 -19.04 23.15
CA GLY A 213 -0.99 -17.88 23.61
C GLY A 213 -1.77 -16.56 23.69
N ALA A 214 -3.06 -16.56 23.34
CA ALA A 214 -3.85 -15.36 23.08
C ALA A 214 -3.82 -14.31 24.20
N ASP A 215 -4.00 -14.70 25.46
CA ASP A 215 -4.06 -13.73 26.57
C ASP A 215 -2.73 -12.99 26.74
N ILE A 216 -1.60 -13.70 26.68
CA ILE A 216 -0.26 -13.11 26.83
C ILE A 216 0.07 -12.25 25.61
N LEU A 217 -0.12 -12.78 24.40
CA LEU A 217 0.21 -12.06 23.17
C LEU A 217 -0.66 -10.80 23.01
N PHE A 218 -1.94 -10.87 23.36
CA PHE A 218 -2.83 -9.72 23.27
C PHE A 218 -2.52 -8.66 24.34
N GLU A 219 -2.29 -9.04 25.60
CA GLU A 219 -1.90 -8.09 26.67
C GLU A 219 -0.58 -7.38 26.32
N GLN A 220 0.33 -8.07 25.66
CA GLN A 220 1.66 -7.58 25.33
C GLN A 220 1.78 -7.05 23.89
N LEU A 221 0.66 -6.97 23.15
CA LEU A 221 0.61 -6.56 21.75
C LEU A 221 1.30 -5.20 21.51
N HIS A 222 1.14 -4.27 22.46
CA HIS A 222 1.76 -2.94 22.43
C HIS A 222 3.30 -2.97 22.33
N LEU A 223 3.95 -4.05 22.76
CA LEU A 223 5.39 -4.23 22.61
C LEU A 223 5.78 -4.38 21.13
N LEU A 224 4.92 -5.02 20.33
CA LEU A 224 5.13 -5.27 18.90
C LEU A 224 4.57 -4.14 18.03
N THR A 225 3.43 -3.54 18.41
CA THR A 225 2.77 -2.50 17.60
C THR A 225 3.29 -1.09 17.88
N ASP A 226 3.71 -0.78 19.13
CA ASP A 226 3.94 0.61 19.57
C ASP A 226 5.38 0.86 20.00
N ARG A 227 6.06 -0.15 20.56
CA ARG A 227 7.47 -0.02 20.98
C ARG A 227 8.46 -0.45 19.92
N GLY A 228 8.15 -1.56 19.26
CA GLY A 228 8.95 -2.14 18.21
C GLY A 228 10.02 -3.12 18.68
N LEU A 229 10.44 -3.99 17.74
CA LEU A 229 11.36 -5.10 17.95
C LEU A 229 12.71 -4.68 18.52
N ASP A 230 13.26 -3.55 18.05
CA ASP A 230 14.55 -3.02 18.48
C ASP A 230 14.58 -2.52 19.94
N LYS A 231 13.39 -2.39 20.56
CA LYS A 231 13.22 -1.98 21.96
C LYS A 231 12.88 -3.13 22.91
N LEU A 232 12.70 -4.36 22.41
CA LEU A 232 12.43 -5.51 23.25
C LEU A 232 13.67 -5.92 24.05
N ASN A 233 13.52 -6.07 25.36
CA ASN A 233 14.56 -6.70 26.17
C ASN A 233 14.46 -8.23 26.10
N ALA A 234 15.51 -8.92 26.56
CA ALA A 234 15.60 -10.39 26.48
C ALA A 234 14.44 -11.11 27.19
N LEU A 235 13.94 -10.58 28.32
CA LEU A 235 12.83 -11.16 29.06
C LEU A 235 11.51 -11.01 28.31
N GLN A 236 11.24 -9.82 27.75
CA GLN A 236 10.06 -9.57 26.94
C GLN A 236 10.05 -10.46 25.69
N LYS A 237 11.18 -10.56 24.99
CA LYS A 237 11.32 -11.43 23.82
C LYS A 237 11.08 -12.90 24.18
N ALA A 238 11.70 -13.40 25.26
CA ALA A 238 11.52 -14.78 25.72
C ALA A 238 10.07 -15.08 26.12
N MET A 239 9.37 -14.13 26.76
CA MET A 239 7.95 -14.26 27.10
C MET A 239 7.06 -14.37 25.86
N LEU A 240 7.30 -13.54 24.83
CA LEU A 240 6.53 -13.60 23.59
C LEU A 240 6.77 -14.91 22.82
N ILE A 241 8.02 -15.39 22.78
CA ILE A 241 8.36 -16.70 22.21
C ILE A 241 7.63 -17.82 22.98
N ALA A 242 7.74 -17.82 24.31
CA ALA A 242 7.08 -18.84 25.14
C ALA A 242 5.55 -18.84 24.95
N ALA A 243 4.94 -17.67 24.72
CA ALA A 243 3.51 -17.57 24.42
C ALA A 243 3.15 -18.17 23.05
N CYS A 244 4.00 -18.00 22.04
CA CYS A 244 3.82 -18.67 20.74
C CYS A 244 3.95 -20.20 20.86
N GLU A 245 4.89 -20.67 21.70
CA GLU A 245 5.15 -22.10 21.94
C GLU A 245 4.07 -22.80 22.80
N LEU A 246 3.08 -22.07 23.32
CA LEU A 246 1.92 -22.69 24.00
C LEU A 246 1.00 -23.45 23.04
N GLU A 247 1.07 -23.15 21.75
CA GLU A 247 0.25 -23.81 20.73
C GLU A 247 0.96 -25.07 20.22
N ASP A 248 0.38 -26.25 20.48
CA ASP A 248 0.94 -27.54 20.06
C ASP A 248 0.74 -27.83 18.56
N ALA A 249 -0.18 -27.12 17.90
CA ALA A 249 -0.52 -27.31 16.49
C ALA A 249 0.15 -26.24 15.60
N PRO A 250 0.44 -26.55 14.32
CA PRO A 250 0.92 -25.54 13.38
C PRO A 250 -0.05 -24.35 13.28
N ASN A 251 0.48 -23.15 13.51
CA ASN A 251 -0.29 -21.91 13.48
C ASN A 251 0.50 -20.85 12.68
N PRO A 252 0.09 -20.55 11.44
CA PRO A 252 0.81 -19.60 10.58
C PRO A 252 0.96 -18.19 11.17
N ALA A 253 -0.02 -17.71 11.95
CA ALA A 253 0.08 -16.40 12.60
C ALA A 253 1.17 -16.39 13.67
N LEU A 254 1.30 -17.46 14.45
CA LEU A 254 2.37 -17.59 15.44
C LEU A 254 3.74 -17.80 14.79
N GLU A 255 3.80 -18.51 13.66
CA GLU A 255 5.02 -18.63 12.84
C GLU A 255 5.50 -17.24 12.36
N GLU A 256 4.59 -16.38 11.89
CA GLU A 256 4.91 -15.01 11.49
C GLU A 256 5.42 -14.16 12.68
N ILE A 257 4.79 -14.28 13.86
CA ILE A 257 5.29 -13.59 15.08
C ILE A 257 6.68 -14.08 15.44
N MET A 258 6.93 -15.40 15.40
CA MET A 258 8.26 -15.96 15.69
C MET A 258 9.30 -15.48 14.68
N GLY A 259 8.96 -15.47 13.38
CA GLY A 259 9.83 -14.94 12.33
C GLY A 259 10.16 -13.45 12.55
N PHE A 260 9.16 -12.65 12.91
CA PHE A 260 9.35 -11.25 13.29
C PHE A 260 10.27 -11.10 14.50
N LEU A 261 10.04 -11.86 15.57
CA LEU A 261 10.91 -11.85 16.75
C LEU A 261 12.35 -12.29 16.39
N ASN A 262 12.52 -13.15 15.39
CA ASN A 262 13.82 -13.59 14.88
C ASN A 262 14.44 -12.64 13.85
N ASN A 263 13.79 -11.50 13.57
CA ASN A 263 14.24 -10.48 12.62
C ASN A 263 14.35 -11.02 11.18
N GLU A 264 13.43 -11.93 10.79
CA GLU A 264 13.35 -12.51 9.44
C GLU A 264 12.77 -11.52 8.41
N TYR A 265 11.99 -10.53 8.87
CA TYR A 265 11.38 -9.47 8.04
C TYR A 265 12.16 -8.15 8.08
N ALA A 266 13.49 -8.21 8.24
CA ALA A 266 14.31 -7.02 8.32
C ALA A 266 14.22 -6.18 7.03
N PHE A 267 14.30 -4.85 7.17
CA PHE A 267 14.34 -3.91 6.04
C PHE A 267 15.36 -4.36 4.99
N ASP A 268 14.87 -4.61 3.77
CA ASP A 268 15.70 -4.75 2.59
C ASP A 268 15.91 -3.35 1.98
N PRO A 269 17.15 -2.84 1.87
CA PRO A 269 17.43 -1.58 1.18
C PRO A 269 16.97 -1.51 -0.28
N ALA A 270 16.63 -2.65 -0.89
CA ALA A 270 15.97 -2.71 -2.19
C ALA A 270 14.48 -2.36 -2.15
N CYS A 271 13.83 -2.38 -0.98
CA CYS A 271 12.49 -1.86 -0.75
C CYS A 271 12.57 -0.35 -0.48
N LEU A 272 11.91 0.45 -1.31
CA LEU A 272 11.92 1.92 -1.27
C LEU A 272 10.69 2.52 -0.57
N THR A 273 9.81 1.66 -0.07
CA THR A 273 8.64 2.03 0.75
C THR A 273 9.01 2.58 2.13
#